data_AF-A0A0K0Y044-F1
#
_entry.id   AF-A0A0K0Y044-F1
#
_cell.length_a   1.000
_cell.length_b   1.000
_cell.length_c   1.000
_cell.angle_alpha   90.00
_cell.angle_beta   90.00
_cell.angle_gamma   90.00
#
_symmetry.space_group_name_H-M   'P 1'
#
loop_
_entity.id
_entity.type
_entity.pdbx_description
1 polymer ?
#
loop_
_entity_poly.entity_id
_entity_poly.type
_entity_poly.pdbx_seq_one_letter_code
_entity_poly.pdbx_strand_id
1 'polypeptide(L)'
;MRNEILGLLGLTLVACGASDGESSSAASGGSQLADGGSFTVSDTLGGGFDSSSPRARARFVSGDLIELRGGNHMVRAQVSGMPDSGPGESTDFIRNNTMYSTEIEIDGQMLRVGCRPGDPIEGRFQRSAFSDSHMSGELEFVLVSCDNFVSGEPVEVPGLPMTVSASFEDLPIASP
;
A
#
# COMPACT_ATOMS: atom_id res chain seq x y z
N MET A 1 -25.23 -50.54 58.75
CA MET A 1 -24.11 -51.51 58.57
C MET A 1 -23.46 -51.13 57.24
N ARG A 2 -22.39 -50.32 57.23
CA ARG A 2 -20.98 -50.62 57.55
C ARG A 2 -20.34 -51.58 56.52
N ASN A 3 -19.55 -51.02 55.60
CA ASN A 3 -18.22 -51.43 55.10
C ASN A 3 -18.05 -50.87 53.66
N GLU A 4 -17.11 -49.94 53.41
CA GLU A 4 -15.64 -50.14 53.27
C GLU A 4 -15.33 -51.04 52.04
N ILE A 5 -14.42 -50.75 51.10
CA ILE A 5 -13.20 -49.93 51.09
C ILE A 5 -12.57 -50.00 49.66
N LEU A 6 -11.61 -49.11 49.36
CA LEU A 6 -10.56 -49.18 48.31
C LEU A 6 -11.03 -49.10 46.83
N GLY A 7 -10.53 -48.22 45.97
CA GLY A 7 -9.26 -47.51 45.93
C GLY A 7 -8.50 -47.95 44.67
N LEU A 8 -8.19 -47.03 43.74
CA LEU A 8 -7.05 -47.18 42.83
C LEU A 8 -6.72 -45.88 42.08
N LEU A 9 -5.49 -45.42 42.32
CA LEU A 9 -4.52 -44.82 41.40
C LEU A 9 -5.01 -44.02 40.18
N GLY A 10 -4.67 -42.72 40.20
CA GLY A 10 -3.61 -42.18 39.33
C GLY A 10 -3.96 -41.86 37.88
N LEU A 11 -3.78 -40.59 37.49
CA LEU A 11 -2.84 -40.25 36.42
C LEU A 11 -2.56 -38.74 36.45
N THR A 12 -1.28 -38.41 36.63
CA THR A 12 -0.67 -37.11 36.37
C THR A 12 -0.62 -36.85 34.87
N LEU A 13 -1.06 -35.67 34.41
CA LEU A 13 -0.65 -35.10 33.13
C LEU A 13 -0.17 -33.67 33.35
N VAL A 14 1.16 -33.55 33.30
CA VAL A 14 1.91 -32.31 33.12
C VAL A 14 1.71 -31.88 31.68
N ALA A 15 1.12 -30.70 31.46
CA ALA A 15 1.18 -30.01 30.18
C ALA A 15 0.85 -28.52 30.38
N CYS A 16 1.86 -27.71 30.71
CA CYS A 16 1.88 -26.30 30.34
C CYS A 16 3.19 -26.08 29.60
N GLY A 17 3.16 -26.32 28.29
CA GLY A 17 4.14 -25.74 27.38
C GLY A 17 3.94 -24.24 27.40
N ALA A 18 4.88 -23.52 28.02
CA ALA A 18 5.05 -22.11 27.77
C ALA A 18 5.66 -21.99 26.38
N SER A 19 4.81 -21.78 25.39
CA SER A 19 5.23 -21.33 24.07
C SER A 19 5.72 -19.89 24.23
N ASP A 20 7.04 -19.70 24.25
CA ASP A 20 7.64 -18.39 23.99
C ASP A 20 7.32 -18.04 22.54
N GLY A 21 6.15 -17.43 22.36
CA GLY A 21 5.77 -16.78 21.13
C GLY A 21 6.65 -15.54 21.00
N GLU A 22 7.82 -15.69 20.36
CA GLU A 22 8.55 -14.60 19.74
C GLU A 22 7.58 -13.91 18.77
N SER A 23 6.92 -12.87 19.27
CA SER A 23 6.24 -11.89 18.45
C SER A 23 7.31 -11.20 17.63
N SER A 24 7.57 -11.77 16.45
CA SER A 24 8.26 -11.12 15.35
C SER A 24 7.48 -9.85 15.06
N SER A 25 7.91 -8.78 15.71
CA SER A 25 7.46 -7.43 15.41
C SER A 25 8.02 -7.16 14.02
N ALA A 26 7.22 -7.43 12.99
CA ALA A 26 7.52 -7.01 11.63
C ALA A 26 7.77 -5.51 11.70
N ALA A 27 9.04 -5.12 11.68
CA ALA A 27 9.45 -3.74 11.68
C ALA A 27 8.85 -3.15 10.40
N SER A 28 7.77 -2.38 10.56
CA SER A 28 7.14 -1.67 9.46
C SER A 28 8.08 -0.57 9.00
N GLY A 29 9.05 -0.94 8.18
CA GLY A 29 10.04 -0.07 7.54
C GLY A 29 9.37 0.84 6.53
N GLY A 30 8.64 1.86 7.00
CA GLY A 30 8.42 3.04 6.20
C GLY A 30 9.68 3.88 6.29
N SER A 31 10.47 3.95 5.22
CA SER A 31 11.54 4.94 5.15
C SER A 31 10.87 6.32 5.14
N GLN A 32 11.18 7.16 6.14
CA GLN A 32 10.93 8.59 5.96
C GLN A 32 11.83 9.03 4.81
N LEU A 33 11.38 9.95 3.95
CA LEU A 33 12.21 10.55 2.88
C LEU A 33 13.50 11.25 3.40
N ALA A 34 13.80 11.14 4.70
CA ALA A 34 14.98 11.67 5.37
C ALA A 34 16.29 11.21 4.72
N ASP A 35 16.29 10.05 4.04
CA ASP A 35 17.46 9.49 3.36
C ASP A 35 17.58 9.90 1.88
N GLY A 36 16.75 10.83 1.40
CA GLY A 36 16.76 11.32 0.03
C GLY A 36 15.57 10.85 -0.83
N GLY A 37 15.55 11.32 -2.08
CA GLY A 37 14.51 11.06 -3.06
C GLY A 37 13.39 12.11 -3.09
N SER A 38 12.68 12.17 -4.20
CA SER A 38 11.55 13.07 -4.40
C SER A 38 10.44 12.40 -5.19
N PHE A 39 9.22 12.90 -5.06
CA PHE A 39 8.12 12.47 -5.90
C PHE A 39 7.10 13.59 -6.07
N THR A 40 6.33 13.50 -7.14
CA THR A 40 5.13 14.30 -7.39
C THR A 40 4.02 13.39 -7.86
N VAL A 41 2.81 13.60 -7.34
CA VAL A 41 1.59 12.87 -7.73
C VAL A 41 0.53 13.89 -8.09
N SER A 42 -0.14 13.68 -9.22
CA SER A 42 -1.23 14.52 -9.69
C SER A 42 -2.36 13.69 -10.26
N ASP A 43 -3.58 14.20 -10.20
CA ASP A 43 -4.74 13.65 -10.88
C ASP A 43 -5.38 14.67 -11.84
N THR A 44 -6.16 14.15 -12.80
CA THR A 44 -6.81 14.98 -13.82
C THR A 44 -7.95 15.86 -13.29
N LEU A 45 -8.35 15.70 -12.02
CA LEU A 45 -9.33 16.56 -11.35
C LEU A 45 -8.67 17.75 -10.63
N GLY A 46 -7.34 17.89 -10.75
CA GLY A 46 -6.57 18.97 -10.14
C GLY A 46 -6.10 18.68 -8.73
N GLY A 47 -6.30 17.46 -8.22
CA GLY A 47 -5.71 16.99 -6.97
C GLY A 47 -4.26 16.56 -7.15
N GLY A 48 -3.52 16.52 -6.05
CA GLY A 48 -2.12 16.11 -6.07
C GLY A 48 -1.41 16.32 -4.74
N PHE A 49 -0.23 15.73 -4.62
CA PHE A 49 0.68 15.89 -3.49
C PHE A 49 2.10 15.56 -3.92
N ASP A 50 3.08 15.99 -3.13
CA ASP A 50 4.50 15.83 -3.45
C ASP A 50 5.33 15.51 -2.20
N SER A 51 6.63 15.38 -2.37
CA SER A 51 7.58 15.13 -1.28
C SER A 51 7.67 16.27 -0.25
N SER A 52 7.14 17.47 -0.53
CA SER A 52 7.08 18.59 0.41
C SER A 52 5.79 18.60 1.27
N SER A 53 4.82 17.77 0.89
CA SER A 53 3.52 17.71 1.55
C SER A 53 3.62 17.20 3.00
N PRO A 54 2.72 17.61 3.92
CA PRO A 54 2.76 17.14 5.30
C PRO A 54 2.73 15.61 5.38
N ARG A 55 3.61 15.00 6.19
CA ARG A 55 3.69 13.53 6.34
C ARG A 55 4.04 12.79 5.03
N ALA A 56 4.71 13.46 4.08
CA ALA A 56 5.20 12.84 2.87
C ALA A 56 6.13 11.65 3.16
N ARG A 57 5.92 10.53 2.47
CA ARG A 57 6.75 9.32 2.60
C ARG A 57 6.55 8.37 1.43
N ALA A 58 7.62 7.69 1.05
CA ALA A 58 7.57 6.50 0.21
C ALA A 58 7.56 5.25 1.11
N ARG A 59 6.62 4.34 0.89
CA ARG A 59 6.48 3.06 1.58
C ARG A 59 6.47 1.95 0.54
N PHE A 60 6.87 0.74 0.96
CA PHE A 60 6.83 -0.45 0.10
C PHE A 60 7.43 -0.18 -1.29
N VAL A 61 8.63 0.41 -1.34
CA VAL A 61 9.35 0.66 -2.58
C VAL A 61 10.16 -0.59 -2.89
N SER A 62 9.76 -1.32 -3.92
CA SER A 62 10.49 -2.46 -4.52
C SER A 62 10.49 -2.32 -6.03
N GLY A 63 11.18 -3.22 -6.74
CA GLY A 63 11.33 -3.14 -8.20
C GLY A 63 10.01 -3.17 -8.99
N ASP A 64 8.91 -3.58 -8.37
CA ASP A 64 7.60 -3.80 -8.97
C ASP A 64 6.43 -3.14 -8.21
N LEU A 65 6.67 -2.56 -7.03
CA LEU A 65 5.65 -1.97 -6.15
C LEU A 65 6.15 -0.61 -5.63
N ILE A 66 5.24 0.36 -5.61
CA ILE A 66 5.43 1.62 -4.87
C ILE A 66 4.17 1.98 -4.07
N GLU A 67 4.37 2.64 -2.94
CA GLU A 67 3.34 3.40 -2.25
C GLU A 67 3.87 4.78 -1.88
N LEU A 68 3.26 5.84 -2.41
CA LEU A 68 3.59 7.22 -2.05
C LEU A 68 2.45 7.81 -1.23
N ARG A 69 2.77 8.57 -0.19
CA ARG A 69 1.78 9.21 0.69
C ARG A 69 2.14 10.66 0.95
N GLY A 70 1.13 11.50 1.13
CA GLY A 70 1.24 12.89 1.57
C GLY A 70 -0.10 13.39 2.09
N GLY A 71 -0.14 13.92 3.30
CA GLY A 71 -1.36 14.35 3.96
C GLY A 71 -2.38 13.20 4.08
N ASN A 72 -3.56 13.42 3.50
CA ASN A 72 -4.63 12.43 3.37
C ASN A 72 -4.62 11.67 2.03
N HIS A 73 -3.63 11.97 1.17
CA HIS A 73 -3.45 11.33 -0.12
C HIS A 73 -2.53 10.10 -0.02
N MET A 74 -2.78 9.13 -0.90
CA MET A 74 -1.93 7.97 -1.10
C MET A 74 -2.12 7.43 -2.51
N VAL A 75 -1.03 7.10 -3.19
CA VAL A 75 -1.06 6.29 -4.42
C VAL A 75 -0.28 5.01 -4.15
N ARG A 76 -0.82 3.88 -4.59
CA ARG A 76 -0.13 2.59 -4.59
C ARG A 76 -0.31 1.94 -5.95
N ALA A 77 0.75 1.36 -6.47
CA ALA A 77 0.71 0.53 -7.67
C ALA A 77 1.69 -0.62 -7.56
N GLN A 78 1.26 -1.80 -8.00
CA GLN A 78 2.13 -2.94 -8.23
C GLN A 78 1.90 -3.47 -9.64
N VAL A 79 2.97 -3.86 -10.30
CA VAL A 79 2.95 -4.48 -11.63
C VAL A 79 3.65 -5.84 -11.61
N SER A 80 3.43 -6.63 -12.66
CA SER A 80 4.16 -7.87 -12.91
C SER A 80 5.07 -7.76 -14.13
N GLY A 81 5.99 -8.70 -14.32
CA GLY A 81 6.84 -8.75 -15.52
C GLY A 81 7.98 -7.72 -15.56
N MET A 82 8.23 -7.00 -14.46
CA MET A 82 9.40 -6.13 -14.35
C MET A 82 10.70 -6.95 -14.29
N PRO A 83 11.80 -6.49 -14.91
CA PRO A 83 13.09 -7.16 -14.78
C PRO A 83 13.60 -7.09 -13.33
N ASP A 84 14.42 -8.06 -12.92
CA ASP A 84 14.97 -8.11 -11.56
C ASP A 84 15.91 -6.94 -11.24
N SER A 85 16.53 -6.33 -12.26
CA SER A 85 17.48 -5.21 -12.10
C SER A 85 17.34 -4.18 -13.23
N GLY A 86 17.83 -2.95 -12.99
CA GLY A 86 17.91 -1.89 -14.00
C GLY A 86 16.56 -1.32 -14.46
N PRO A 87 16.51 -0.63 -15.61
CA PRO A 87 15.27 -0.05 -16.12
C PRO A 87 14.29 -1.12 -16.64
N GLY A 88 13.00 -0.80 -16.66
CA GLY A 88 11.94 -1.68 -17.15
C GLY A 88 10.59 -0.97 -17.28
N GLU A 89 9.64 -1.62 -17.93
CA GLU A 89 8.27 -1.11 -18.10
C GLU A 89 7.29 -2.27 -18.01
N SER A 90 6.11 -2.01 -17.46
CA SER A 90 4.99 -2.94 -17.45
C SER A 90 3.64 -2.22 -17.52
N THR A 91 2.68 -2.89 -18.14
CA THR A 91 1.25 -2.53 -18.16
C THR A 91 0.39 -3.53 -17.38
N ASP A 92 1.00 -4.58 -16.81
CA ASP A 92 0.30 -5.69 -16.16
C ASP A 92 0.15 -5.44 -14.66
N PHE A 93 -0.77 -4.51 -14.31
CA PHE A 93 -1.02 -4.10 -12.94
C PHE A 93 -1.73 -5.18 -12.10
N ILE A 94 -1.33 -5.26 -10.84
CA ILE A 94 -1.94 -6.13 -9.82
C ILE A 94 -3.10 -5.36 -9.15
N ARG A 95 -4.34 -5.76 -9.46
CA ARG A 95 -5.55 -5.02 -9.10
C ARG A 95 -5.75 -4.77 -7.61
N ASN A 96 -5.48 -5.75 -6.76
CA ASN A 96 -5.59 -5.61 -5.31
C ASN A 96 -4.50 -4.72 -4.68
N ASN A 97 -3.47 -4.33 -5.45
CA ASN A 97 -2.39 -3.45 -5.02
C ASN A 97 -2.27 -2.16 -5.84
N THR A 98 -3.31 -1.82 -6.63
CA THR A 98 -3.35 -0.58 -7.42
C THR A 98 -4.54 0.28 -7.01
N MET A 99 -4.27 1.43 -6.40
CA MET A 99 -5.29 2.35 -5.89
C MET A 99 -4.77 3.76 -5.63
N TYR A 100 -5.71 4.70 -5.50
CA TYR A 100 -5.44 6.07 -5.07
C TYR A 100 -6.47 6.47 -4.01
N SER A 101 -6.04 7.08 -2.92
CA SER A 101 -6.94 7.68 -1.94
C SER A 101 -6.68 9.18 -1.85
N THR A 102 -7.75 9.96 -1.71
CA THR A 102 -7.69 11.42 -1.66
C THR A 102 -8.87 11.96 -0.85
N GLU A 103 -8.88 13.27 -0.58
CA GLU A 103 -10.05 14.01 -0.10
C GLU A 103 -10.65 14.82 -1.25
N ILE A 104 -11.96 14.72 -1.43
CA ILE A 104 -12.70 15.45 -2.46
C ILE A 104 -13.94 16.09 -1.84
N GLU A 105 -14.34 17.25 -2.37
CA GLU A 105 -15.59 17.88 -1.99
C GLU A 105 -16.74 17.34 -2.86
N ILE A 106 -17.78 16.80 -2.24
CA ILE A 106 -19.02 16.36 -2.90
C ILE A 106 -20.19 16.99 -2.15
N ASP A 107 -21.05 17.70 -2.88
CA ASP A 107 -22.22 18.39 -2.31
C ASP A 107 -21.89 19.29 -1.09
N GLY A 108 -20.72 19.94 -1.13
CA GLY A 108 -20.22 20.81 -0.05
C GLY A 108 -19.68 20.06 1.17
N GLN A 109 -19.51 18.74 1.10
CA GLN A 109 -18.90 17.93 2.14
C GLN A 109 -17.55 17.37 1.69
N MET A 110 -16.52 17.58 2.51
CA MET A 110 -15.23 16.92 2.32
C MET A 110 -15.33 15.44 2.67
N LEU A 111 -15.14 14.58 1.68
CA LEU A 111 -15.14 13.13 1.83
C LEU A 111 -13.77 12.57 1.50
N ARG A 112 -13.29 11.67 2.35
CA ARG A 112 -12.13 10.84 2.04
C ARG A 112 -12.59 9.64 1.22
N VAL A 113 -12.02 9.47 0.04
CA VAL A 113 -12.37 8.39 -0.89
C VAL A 113 -11.16 7.50 -1.18
N GLY A 114 -11.44 6.22 -1.44
CA GLY A 114 -10.51 5.27 -2.03
C GLY A 114 -10.98 4.91 -3.44
N CYS A 115 -10.21 5.29 -4.43
CA CYS A 115 -10.49 5.06 -5.84
C CYS A 115 -9.72 3.85 -6.37
N ARG A 116 -10.38 3.09 -7.25
CA ARG A 116 -9.87 1.85 -7.84
C ARG A 116 -9.91 1.90 -9.37
N PRO A 117 -8.98 1.22 -10.04
CA PRO A 117 -9.00 1.10 -11.49
C PRO A 117 -10.07 0.10 -11.96
N GLY A 118 -10.30 0.12 -13.28
CA GLY A 118 -11.13 -0.86 -13.96
C GLY A 118 -10.53 -2.27 -13.99
N ASP A 119 -11.16 -3.15 -14.76
CA ASP A 119 -10.64 -4.49 -15.06
C ASP A 119 -10.83 -4.76 -16.57
N PRO A 120 -9.78 -4.73 -17.40
CA PRO A 120 -8.36 -4.58 -17.02
C PRO A 120 -7.99 -3.17 -16.54
N ILE A 121 -6.82 -3.04 -15.92
CA ILE A 121 -6.26 -1.75 -15.52
C ILE A 121 -5.60 -1.09 -16.72
N GLU A 122 -6.06 0.10 -17.08
CA GLU A 122 -5.43 0.94 -18.10
C GLU A 122 -4.35 1.80 -17.44
N GLY A 123 -3.08 1.62 -17.82
CA GLY A 123 -1.97 2.37 -17.24
C GLY A 123 -0.60 1.89 -17.71
N ARG A 124 0.45 2.53 -17.20
CA ARG A 124 1.85 2.19 -17.42
C ARG A 124 2.67 2.44 -16.15
N PHE A 125 3.52 1.49 -15.78
CA PHE A 125 4.57 1.66 -14.79
C PHE A 125 5.91 1.60 -15.50
N GLN A 126 6.73 2.63 -15.36
CA GLN A 126 8.06 2.71 -15.94
C GLN A 126 9.10 2.93 -14.85
N ARG A 127 10.10 2.06 -14.80
CA ARG A 127 11.27 2.18 -13.93
C ARG A 127 12.44 2.67 -14.77
N SER A 128 12.93 3.87 -14.50
CA SER A 128 14.06 4.47 -15.22
C SER A 128 15.41 4.08 -14.62
N ALA A 129 15.45 3.82 -13.31
CA ALA A 129 16.62 3.33 -12.60
C ALA A 129 16.22 2.43 -11.43
N PHE A 130 17.01 1.39 -11.17
CA PHE A 130 16.82 0.48 -10.04
C PHE A 130 18.14 -0.13 -9.60
N SER A 131 18.44 0.01 -8.33
CA SER A 131 19.59 -0.60 -7.64
C SER A 131 19.12 -1.33 -6.38
N ASP A 132 20.05 -1.80 -5.56
CA ASP A 132 19.70 -2.42 -4.28
C ASP A 132 19.15 -1.41 -3.24
N SER A 133 19.35 -0.11 -3.46
CA SER A 133 19.00 0.92 -2.47
C SER A 133 18.05 2.00 -2.99
N HIS A 134 17.94 2.22 -4.30
CA HIS A 134 17.10 3.28 -4.86
C HIS A 134 16.32 2.85 -6.10
N MET A 135 15.20 3.55 -6.33
CA MET A 135 14.40 3.43 -7.53
C MET A 135 13.91 4.79 -8.04
N SER A 136 13.94 4.97 -9.36
CA SER A 136 13.40 6.14 -10.07
C SER A 136 12.47 5.68 -11.19
N GLY A 137 11.49 6.51 -11.55
CA GLY A 137 10.51 6.14 -12.54
C GLY A 137 9.27 7.01 -12.58
N GLU A 138 8.28 6.49 -13.31
CA GLU A 138 6.99 7.11 -13.54
C GLU A 138 5.89 6.04 -13.48
N LEU A 139 4.70 6.48 -13.12
CA LEU A 139 3.51 5.66 -13.02
C LEU A 139 2.33 6.48 -13.54
N GLU A 140 1.46 5.84 -14.31
CA GLU A 140 0.17 6.40 -14.68
C GLU A 140 -0.88 5.29 -14.74
N PHE A 141 -2.09 5.53 -14.23
CA PHE A 141 -3.22 4.61 -14.39
C PHE A 141 -4.58 5.30 -14.25
N VAL A 142 -5.60 4.70 -14.86
CA VAL A 142 -6.98 5.20 -14.89
C VAL A 142 -7.79 4.60 -13.74
N LEU A 143 -8.52 5.46 -13.04
CA LEU A 143 -9.45 5.14 -11.96
C LEU A 143 -10.87 5.31 -12.46
N VAL A 144 -11.75 4.35 -12.17
CA VAL A 144 -13.12 4.31 -12.72
C VAL A 144 -14.21 4.32 -11.65
N SER A 145 -13.86 4.02 -10.40
CA SER A 145 -14.80 3.96 -9.28
C SER A 145 -14.13 4.42 -7.99
N CYS A 146 -14.89 5.05 -7.11
CA CYS A 146 -14.43 5.42 -5.77
C CYS A 146 -15.44 4.99 -4.72
N ASP A 147 -14.93 4.59 -3.56
CA ASP A 147 -15.72 4.27 -2.38
C ASP A 147 -15.37 5.25 -1.26
N ASN A 148 -16.33 5.55 -0.39
CA ASN A 148 -16.07 6.25 0.86
C ASN A 148 -15.06 5.44 1.67
N PHE A 149 -13.93 6.05 2.03
CA PHE A 149 -12.83 5.34 2.68
C PHE A 149 -13.23 4.74 4.05
N VAL A 150 -14.22 5.34 4.73
CA VAL A 150 -14.67 4.93 6.07
C VAL A 150 -15.81 3.91 5.99
N SER A 151 -16.86 4.19 5.22
CA SER A 151 -18.03 3.29 5.15
C SER A 151 -17.85 2.14 4.14
N GLY A 152 -16.95 2.31 3.16
CA GLY A 152 -16.79 1.38 2.04
C GLY A 152 -17.95 1.44 1.04
N GLU A 153 -18.88 2.37 1.20
CA GLU A 153 -19.99 2.55 0.26
C GLU A 153 -19.51 3.25 -1.01
N PRO A 154 -20.04 2.87 -2.19
CA PRO A 154 -19.73 3.57 -3.44
C PRO A 154 -20.08 5.05 -3.36
N VAL A 155 -19.23 5.90 -3.96
CA VAL A 155 -19.42 7.34 -4.04
C VAL A 155 -19.37 7.78 -5.49
N GLU A 156 -20.38 8.51 -5.94
CA GLU A 156 -20.38 9.15 -7.26
C GLU A 156 -19.45 10.35 -7.23
N VAL A 157 -18.28 10.22 -7.87
CA VAL A 157 -17.29 11.29 -7.99
C VAL A 157 -17.45 11.96 -9.36
N PRO A 158 -17.82 13.24 -9.43
CA PRO A 158 -17.87 13.98 -10.69
C PRO A 158 -16.50 13.99 -11.38
N GLY A 159 -16.47 13.67 -12.68
CA GLY A 159 -15.25 13.67 -13.48
C GLY A 159 -14.51 12.34 -13.57
N LEU A 160 -15.07 11.24 -13.05
CA LEU A 160 -14.60 9.90 -13.39
C LEU A 160 -14.95 9.53 -14.86
N PRO A 161 -14.11 8.72 -15.54
CA PRO A 161 -12.83 8.19 -15.06
C PRO A 161 -11.76 9.29 -14.97
N MET A 162 -10.85 9.16 -14.01
CA MET A 162 -9.73 10.10 -13.82
C MET A 162 -8.40 9.38 -13.95
N THR A 163 -7.37 10.09 -14.40
CA THR A 163 -6.01 9.56 -14.49
C THR A 163 -5.19 10.05 -13.31
N VAL A 164 -4.45 9.15 -12.66
CA VAL A 164 -3.44 9.49 -11.65
C VAL A 164 -2.07 9.23 -12.26
N SER A 165 -1.20 10.22 -12.17
CA SER A 165 0.17 10.16 -12.63
C SER A 165 1.12 10.46 -11.47
N ALA A 166 2.25 9.76 -11.40
CA ALA A 166 3.29 9.99 -10.43
C ALA A 166 4.66 9.93 -11.11
N SER A 167 5.54 10.86 -10.75
CA SER A 167 6.97 10.80 -11.06
C SER A 167 7.76 10.70 -9.76
N PHE A 168 8.83 9.93 -9.77
CA PHE A 168 9.65 9.72 -8.59
C PHE A 168 11.12 9.50 -8.94
N GLU A 169 11.98 10.02 -8.07
CA GLU A 169 13.43 10.04 -8.24
C GLU A 169 14.10 9.60 -6.94
N ASP A 170 15.05 8.68 -7.06
CA ASP A 170 15.92 8.18 -5.99
C ASP A 170 15.17 7.72 -4.73
N LEU A 171 13.97 7.16 -4.89
CA LEU A 171 13.18 6.67 -3.76
C LEU A 171 13.94 5.54 -3.06
N PRO A 172 14.11 5.60 -1.73
CA PRO A 172 14.81 4.57 -0.99
C PRO A 172 13.99 3.27 -1.01
N ILE A 173 14.65 2.17 -1.36
CA ILE A 173 14.07 0.83 -1.28
C ILE A 173 13.97 0.45 0.19
N ALA A 174 12.81 -0.07 0.59
CA ALA A 174 12.65 -0.56 1.96
C ALA A 174 13.51 -1.81 2.12
N SER A 175 14.52 -1.77 3.00
CA SER A 175 15.28 -2.96 3.36
C SER A 175 14.32 -4.05 3.85
N PRO A 176 14.49 -5.30 3.41
CA PRO A 176 13.66 -6.43 3.84
C PRO A 176 13.71 -6.68 5.34
#